data_AF-A0A3M1PXJ3-F1
#
_entry.id   AF-A0A3M1PXJ3-F1
#
_cell.length_a   1.000
_cell.length_b   1.000
_cell.length_c   1.000
_cell.angle_alpha   90.00
_cell.angle_beta   90.00
_cell.angle_gamma   90.00
#
_symmetry.space_group_name_H-M   'P 1'
#
loop_
_entity.id
_entity.type
_entity.pdbx_description
1 polymer ?
#
loop_
_entity_poly.entity_id
_entity_poly.type
_entity_poly.pdbx_seq_one_letter_code
_entity_poly.pdbx_strand_id
1 'polypeptide(L)' 'MNEAQDLHSVSQWLAECGRPLLVSHRRPDGDALGSLAGVAHELTRRGVEPLVALYEPFPRRYAIIENACRWRQWEQ' A
#
# COMPACT_ATOMS: atom_id res chain seq x y z
N MET A 1 -15.33 16.17 11.55
CA MET A 1 -14.73 14.82 11.59
C MET A 1 -13.83 14.76 12.81
N ASN A 2 -13.89 13.68 13.58
CA ASN A 2 -12.98 13.46 14.70
C ASN A 2 -11.87 12.55 14.21
N GLU A 3 -10.71 13.12 13.89
CA GLU A 3 -9.56 12.43 13.31
C GLU A 3 -9.16 11.17 14.10
N ALA A 4 -9.20 11.23 15.43
CA ALA A 4 -8.88 10.08 16.27
C ALA A 4 -9.86 8.91 16.07
N GLN A 5 -11.14 9.22 15.86
CA GLN A 5 -12.17 8.21 15.62
C GLN A 5 -12.08 7.62 14.21
N ASP A 6 -11.72 8.43 13.22
CA ASP A 6 -11.49 7.99 11.86
C ASP A 6 -10.30 7.02 11.79
N LEU A 7 -9.18 7.38 12.43
CA LEU A 7 -7.99 6.53 12.53
C LEU A 7 -8.27 5.20 13.25
N HIS A 8 -9.06 5.24 14.33
CA HIS A 8 -9.47 4.03 15.04
C HIS A 8 -10.29 3.11 14.13
N SER A 9 -11.26 3.67 13.41
CA SER A 9 -12.14 2.92 12.51
C SER A 9 -11.35 2.28 11.35
N VAL A 10 -10.41 3.02 10.75
CA VAL A 10 -9.52 2.49 9.70
C VAL A 10 -8.63 1.38 10.24
N SER A 11 -8.08 1.53 11.46
CA SER A 11 -7.25 0.49 12.08
C SER A 11 -8.03 -0.80 12.33
N GLN A 12 -9.28 -0.71 12.79
CA GLN A 12 -10.16 -1.87 12.95
C GLN A 12 -10.48 -2.53 11.60
N TRP A 13 -10.83 -1.73 10.59
CA TRP A 13 -11.12 -2.26 9.26
C TRP A 13 -9.91 -2.98 8.64
N LEU A 14 -8.70 -2.44 8.81
CA LEU A 14 -7.46 -3.10 8.37
C LEU A 14 -7.19 -4.40 9.14
N ALA A 15 -7.52 -4.48 10.43
CA ALA A 15 -7.34 -5.69 11.23
C ALA A 15 -8.26 -6.85 10.80
N GLU A 16 -9.44 -6.53 10.26
CA GLU A 16 -10.40 -7.51 9.75
C GLU A 16 -10.15 -7.89 8.28
N CYS A 17 -9.27 -7.17 7.59
CA CYS A 17 -8.97 -7.39 6.18
C CYS A 17 -7.99 -8.56 5.98
N GLY A 18 -8.49 -9.75 5.66
CA GLY A 18 -7.66 -10.95 5.49
C GLY A 18 -6.83 -11.00 4.20
N ARG A 19 -7.25 -10.31 3.13
CA ARG A 19 -6.58 -10.31 1.81
C ARG A 19 -6.58 -8.92 1.15
N PRO A 20 -5.87 -7.94 1.73
CA PRO A 20 -5.88 -6.56 1.27
C PRO A 20 -5.26 -6.40 -0.11
N LEU A 21 -5.94 -5.64 -0.97
CA LEU A 21 -5.43 -5.11 -2.22
C LEU A 21 -5.11 -3.62 -2.02
N LEU A 22 -3.83 -3.28 -2.10
CA LEU A 22 -3.35 -1.90 -2.01
C LEU A 22 -3.12 -1.37 -3.42
N VAL A 23 -3.78 -0.25 -3.73
CA VAL A 23 -3.73 0.41 -5.04
C VAL A 23 -3.56 1.91 -4.86
N SER A 24 -3.03 2.57 -5.88
CA SER A 24 -3.00 4.02 -5.96
C SER A 24 -3.40 4.47 -7.37
N HIS A 25 -3.39 5.78 -7.58
CA HIS A 25 -3.65 6.40 -8.87
C HIS A 25 -2.55 6.07 -9.91
N ARG A 26 -2.86 6.37 -11.19
CA ARG A 26 -1.92 6.23 -12.31
C ARG A 26 -0.75 7.21 -12.17
N ARG A 27 0.42 6.83 -12.67
CA ARG A 27 1.68 7.61 -12.55
C ARG A 27 1.97 8.04 -11.11
N PRO A 28 2.03 7.09 -10.16
CA PRO A 28 2.17 7.42 -8.75
C PRO A 28 3.44 8.26 -8.51
N ASP A 29 3.31 9.21 -7.60
CA ASP A 29 4.43 9.97 -7.06
C ASP A 29 5.06 9.25 -5.86
N GLY A 30 6.02 9.92 -5.22
CA GLY A 30 6.74 9.36 -4.07
C GLY A 30 5.83 9.16 -2.86
N ASP A 31 4.80 10.00 -2.70
CA ASP A 31 3.84 9.90 -1.60
C ASP A 31 2.93 8.68 -1.76
N ALA A 32 2.39 8.47 -2.96
CA ALA A 32 1.61 7.29 -3.28
C ALA A 32 2.40 5.99 -3.08
N LEU A 33 3.64 5.93 -3.58
CA LEU A 33 4.50 4.75 -3.41
C LEU A 33 4.90 4.56 -1.95
N GLY A 34 5.26 5.63 -1.24
CA GLY A 34 5.60 5.59 0.18
C GLY A 34 4.45 5.09 1.04
N SER A 35 3.25 5.60 0.79
CA SER A 35 2.03 5.20 1.49
C SER A 35 1.67 3.73 1.25
N LEU A 36 1.76 3.26 0.01
CA LEU A 36 1.57 1.84 -0.32
C LEU A 36 2.60 0.95 0.39
N ALA A 37 3.88 1.31 0.33
CA ALA A 37 4.95 0.56 0.98
C ALA A 37 4.80 0.55 2.52
N GLY A 38 4.44 1.69 3.12
CA GLY A 38 4.25 1.81 4.56
C GLY A 38 3.08 0.97 5.07
N VAL A 39 1.93 1.04 4.39
CA VAL A 39 0.77 0.20 4.73
C VAL A 39 1.08 -1.27 4.48
N ALA A 40 1.77 -1.61 3.39
CA ALA A 40 2.16 -2.98 3.11
C ALA A 40 3.06 -3.54 4.21
N HIS A 41 4.07 -2.78 4.62
CA HIS A 41 4.98 -3.16 5.69
C HIS A 41 4.25 -3.42 7.02
N GLU A 42 3.31 -2.56 7.41
CA GLU A 42 2.55 -2.74 8.64
C GLU A 42 1.62 -3.96 8.58
N LEU A 43 0.96 -4.20 7.44
CA LEU A 43 0.13 -5.39 7.26
C LEU A 43 0.95 -6.68 7.31
N THR A 44 2.12 -6.71 6.65
CA THR A 44 3.05 -7.83 6.73
C THR A 44 3.52 -8.05 8.17
N ARG A 45 3.83 -6.98 8.92
CA ARG A 45 4.20 -7.06 10.34
C ARG A 45 3.09 -7.66 11.22
N ARG A 46 1.82 -7.53 10.81
CA ARG A 46 0.63 -8.14 11.45
C ARG A 46 0.35 -9.57 10.97
N GLY A 47 1.16 -10.13 10.08
CA GLY A 47 0.97 -11.48 9.52
C GLY A 47 -0.02 -11.56 8.37
N VAL A 48 -0.39 -10.43 7.78
CA VAL A 48 -1.25 -10.35 6.58
C VAL A 48 -0.36 -10.06 5.37
N GLU A 49 -0.54 -10.80 4.28
CA GLU A 49 0.24 -10.62 3.05
C GLU A 49 -0.56 -9.79 2.01
N PRO A 50 -0.35 -8.47 1.90
CA PRO A 50 -1.07 -7.61 0.96
C PRO A 50 -0.63 -7.82 -0.49
N LEU A 51 -1.55 -7.62 -1.43
CA LEU A 51 -1.23 -7.41 -2.84
C LEU A 51 -1.01 -5.92 -3.09
N VAL A 52 0.20 -5.51 -3.46
CA VAL A 52 0.49 -4.12 -3.84
C VAL A 52 0.52 -4.01 -5.34
N ALA A 53 -0.46 -3.32 -5.93
CA ALA A 53 -0.64 -3.26 -7.38
C ALA A 53 -0.45 -1.83 -7.92
N LEU A 54 0.34 -1.72 -8.99
CA LEU A 54 0.50 -0.52 -9.80
C LEU A 54 -0.12 -0.76 -11.18
N TYR A 55 -0.85 0.23 -11.69
CA TYR A 55 -1.41 0.15 -13.05
C TYR A 55 -0.34 0.28 -14.14
N GLU A 56 0.70 1.08 -13.87
CA GLU A 56 1.85 1.30 -14.76
C GLU A 56 3.12 0.69 -14.14
N PRO A 57 4.18 0.47 -14.94
CA PRO A 57 5.46 0.01 -14.41
C PRO A 57 5.99 0.90 -13.29
N PHE A 58 6.75 0.31 -12.36
CA PHE A 58 7.37 1.03 -11.26
C PHE A 58 8.26 2.19 -11.79
N PRO A 59 8.06 3.45 -11.34
CA PRO A 59 8.80 4.58 -11.90
C PRO A 59 10.28 4.57 -11.46
N ARG A 60 11.22 4.48 -12.41
CA ARG A 60 12.67 4.42 -12.16
C ARG A 60 13.22 5.54 -11.25
N ARG A 61 12.59 6.72 -11.25
CA ARG A 61 12.99 7.86 -10.39
C ARG A 61 12.86 7.56 -8.88
N TYR A 62 12.09 6.54 -8.51
CA TYR A 62 11.90 6.10 -7.12
C TYR A 62 12.57 4.74 -6.83
N ALA A 63 13.58 4.34 -7.62
CA ALA A 63 14.27 3.06 -7.47
C ALA A 63 14.81 2.79 -6.04
N ILE A 64 15.05 3.83 -5.25
CA ILE A 64 15.46 3.72 -3.84
C ILE A 64 14.46 2.94 -2.97
N ILE A 65 13.17 2.93 -3.32
CA ILE A 65 12.12 2.18 -2.61
C ILE A 65 11.57 0.99 -3.42
N GLU A 66 12.24 0.60 -4.51
CA GLU A 66 11.80 -0.52 -5.35
C GLU A 66 11.75 -1.85 -4.57
N ASN A 67 12.63 -2.02 -3.58
CA ASN A 67 12.65 -3.21 -2.73
C ASN A 67 11.84 -3.05 -1.42
N ALA A 68 11.08 -1.95 -1.24
CA ALA A 68 10.34 -1.69 -0.01
C ALA A 68 9.16 -2.65 0.19
N CYS A 69 8.58 -3.17 -0.90
CA CYS A 69 7.57 -4.22 -0.87
C CYS A 69 7.54 -4.96 -2.23
N ARG A 70 6.69 -5.98 -2.34
CA ARG A 70 6.49 -6.70 -3.59
C ARG A 70 5.51 -5.95 -4.49
N TRP A 71 6.03 -5.05 -5.33
CA TRP A 71 5.25 -4.38 -6.37
C TRP A 71 4.78 -5.39 -7.42
N ARG A 72 3.49 -5.34 -7.76
CA ARG A 72 2.94 -6.04 -8.92
C ARG A 72 2.41 -5.03 -9.91
N GLN A 73 2.79 -5.17 -11.17
CA GLN A 73 2.04 -4.52 -12.22
C GLN A 73 0.71 -5.26 -12.35
N TRP A 74 -0.41 -4.53 -12.34
CA TRP A 74 -1.72 -5.10 -12.62
C TRP A 74 -1.69 -5.62 -14.06
N GLU A 75 -1.63 -6.94 -14.21
CA GLU A 75 -1.69 -7.61 -15.52
C GLU A 75 -3.04 -7.27 -16.17
N GLN A 76 -3.00 -6.94 -17.47
CA GLN A 76 -4.16 -7.11 -18.34
C GLN A 76 -4.34 -8.59 -18.63
#